data_AF-A0A821P0B3-F1
#
_entry.id   AF-A0A821P0B3-F1
#
_cell.length_a   1.000
_cell.length_b   1.000
_cell.length_c   1.000
_cell.angle_alpha   90.00
_cell.angle_beta   90.00
_cell.angle_gamma   90.00
#
_symmetry.space_group_name_H-M   'P 1'
#
loop_
_entity.id
_entity.type
_entity.pdbx_description
1 polymer ?
#
loop_
_entity_poly.entity_id
_entity_poly.type
_entity_poly.pdbx_seq_one_letter_code
_entity_poly.pdbx_strand_id
1 'polypeptide(L)'
;MNGSNSRFIPDGFREQMYYTNLFRLLFRFDIPEHVMPLWESVVPNIYSPSINIIEDLMEFISTWNLKDNYVRLWSDLLLLGFIDNRQNNRRIIERYLKLLIRSDQDSLPIEQIKQYANIGRQILKKFPLVPEEDEQRQQQPEE
;
A
#
# COMPACT_ATOMS: atom_id res chain seq x y z
N MET A 1 6.20 12.01 24.12
CA MET A 1 7.32 11.10 24.45
C MET A 1 8.43 11.37 23.45
N ASN A 2 9.52 12.03 23.86
CA ASN A 2 10.57 12.50 22.94
C ASN A 2 11.80 11.56 22.98
N GLY A 3 11.55 10.24 22.93
CA GLY A 3 12.61 9.24 22.82
C GLY A 3 12.87 8.95 21.35
N SER A 4 14.03 9.33 20.83
CA SER A 4 14.44 8.96 19.48
C SER A 4 15.11 7.59 19.53
N ASN A 5 14.44 6.55 19.01
CA ASN A 5 15.00 5.19 18.95
C ASN A 5 16.34 5.13 18.20
N SER A 6 16.56 6.06 17.26
CA SER A 6 17.83 6.24 16.55
C SER A 6 19.03 6.51 17.47
N ARG A 7 18.81 7.01 18.69
CA ARG A 7 19.90 7.18 19.68
C ARG A 7 20.36 5.86 20.29
N PHE A 8 19.53 4.82 20.23
CA PHE A 8 19.79 3.52 20.84
C PHE A 8 20.05 2.41 19.82
N ILE A 9 19.78 2.68 18.53
CA ILE A 9 20.03 1.74 17.43
C ILE A 9 21.14 2.33 16.55
N PRO A 10 22.39 1.83 16.68
CA PRO A 10 23.56 2.47 16.08
C PRO A 10 23.72 2.25 14.57
N ASP A 11 22.86 1.44 13.94
CA ASP A 11 22.97 1.06 12.53
C ASP A 11 21.60 1.08 11.86
N GLY A 12 21.53 1.73 10.69
CA GLY A 12 20.31 1.85 9.89
C GLY A 12 19.73 0.50 9.49
N PHE A 13 20.54 -0.53 9.26
CA PHE A 13 20.03 -1.87 8.98
C PHE A 13 19.24 -2.45 10.17
N ARG A 14 19.77 -2.28 11.39
CA ARG A 14 19.08 -2.71 12.61
C ARG A 14 17.83 -1.88 12.86
N GLU A 15 17.83 -0.60 12.49
CA GLU A 15 16.65 0.26 12.59
C GLU A 15 15.54 -0.21 11.64
N GLN A 16 15.87 -0.57 10.39
CA GLN A 16 14.91 -1.19 9.47
C GLN A 16 14.35 -2.51 10.02
N MET A 17 15.20 -3.37 10.58
CA MET A 17 14.77 -4.65 11.17
C MET A 17 13.89 -4.44 12.41
N TYR A 18 14.21 -3.46 13.24
CA TYR A 18 13.41 -3.08 14.40
C TYR A 18 12.00 -2.66 13.99
N TYR A 19 11.86 -1.69 13.09
CA TYR A 19 10.53 -1.23 12.65
C TYR A 19 9.77 -2.29 11.87
N THR A 20 10.44 -3.12 11.08
CA THR A 20 9.82 -4.28 10.40
C THR A 20 9.16 -5.23 11.40
N ASN A 21 9.88 -5.62 12.45
CA ASN A 21 9.34 -6.53 13.46
C ASN A 21 8.28 -5.85 14.33
N LEU A 22 8.48 -4.57 14.67
CA LEU A 22 7.51 -3.78 15.42
C LEU A 22 6.17 -3.70 14.69
N PHE A 23 6.16 -3.26 13.42
CA PHE A 23 4.91 -3.12 12.67
C PHE A 23 4.20 -4.45 12.44
N ARG A 24 4.91 -5.56 12.24
CA ARG A 24 4.28 -6.90 12.18
C ARG A 24 3.50 -7.23 13.45
N LEU A 25 4.02 -6.85 14.61
CA LEU A 25 3.34 -7.07 15.89
C LEU A 25 2.17 -6.09 16.04
N LEU A 26 2.41 -4.82 15.76
CA LEU A 26 1.39 -3.77 15.91
C LEU A 26 0.17 -4.02 15.01
N PHE A 27 0.37 -4.35 13.74
CA PHE A 27 -0.73 -4.68 12.82
C PHE A 27 -1.56 -5.87 13.28
N ARG A 28 -1.00 -6.76 14.10
CA ARG A 28 -1.70 -7.95 14.58
C ARG A 28 -2.40 -7.74 15.92
N PHE A 29 -1.88 -6.87 16.77
CA PHE A 29 -2.25 -6.83 18.19
C PHE A 29 -2.68 -5.46 18.72
N ASP A 30 -2.48 -4.39 17.96
CA ASP A 30 -2.77 -3.03 18.41
C ASP A 30 -3.87 -2.37 17.56
N ILE A 31 -4.34 -1.20 18.01
CA ILE A 31 -5.46 -0.45 17.41
C ILE A 31 -4.96 0.68 16.49
N PRO A 32 -5.74 1.08 15.48
CA PRO A 32 -5.36 2.12 14.50
C PRO A 32 -4.87 3.43 15.12
N GLU A 33 -5.47 3.85 16.24
CA GLU A 33 -5.17 5.10 16.94
C GLU A 33 -3.73 5.15 17.47
N HIS A 34 -3.11 4.01 17.71
CA HIS A 34 -1.70 3.92 18.10
C HIS A 34 -0.80 3.65 16.90
N VAL A 35 -1.23 2.75 16.00
CA VAL A 35 -0.40 2.26 14.90
C VAL A 35 -0.22 3.31 13.82
N MET A 36 -1.29 3.98 13.40
CA MET A 36 -1.24 4.92 12.28
C MET A 36 -0.38 6.15 12.58
N PRO A 37 -0.51 6.84 13.74
CA PRO A 37 0.38 7.97 14.05
C PRO A 37 1.86 7.57 14.09
N LEU A 38 2.18 6.38 14.59
CA LEU A 38 3.54 5.87 14.59
C LEU A 38 4.03 5.62 13.16
N TRP A 39 3.24 4.91 12.34
CA TRP A 39 3.53 4.66 10.93
C TRP A 39 3.88 5.95 10.19
N GLU A 40 3.06 6.98 10.35
CA GLU A 40 3.22 8.27 9.69
C GLU A 40 4.43 9.05 10.17
N SER A 41 4.83 8.87 11.43
CA SER A 41 6.01 9.53 11.99
C SER A 41 7.33 8.93 11.47
N VAL A 42 7.32 7.68 11.01
CA VAL A 42 8.54 6.95 10.63
C VAL A 42 8.64 6.66 9.13
N VAL A 43 7.53 6.46 8.42
CA VAL A 43 7.52 6.19 6.97
C VAL A 43 7.32 7.49 6.19
N PRO A 44 8.11 7.78 5.14
CA PRO A 44 9.21 6.99 4.58
C PRO A 44 10.61 7.35 5.13
N ASN A 45 10.69 8.34 6.03
CA ASN A 45 11.94 9.04 6.31
C ASN A 45 12.92 8.27 7.22
N ILE A 46 12.39 7.46 8.14
CA ILE A 46 13.14 6.65 9.11
C ILE A 46 13.07 5.17 8.72
N TYR A 47 11.89 4.74 8.25
CA TYR A 47 11.61 3.36 7.89
C TYR A 47 11.15 3.26 6.44
N SER A 48 11.81 2.39 5.67
CA SER A 48 11.42 2.05 4.30
C SER A 48 10.82 0.65 4.31
N PRO A 49 9.48 0.52 4.29
CA PRO A 49 8.82 -0.77 4.41
C PRO A 49 9.12 -1.68 3.22
N SER A 50 9.23 -2.98 3.49
CA SER A 50 9.24 -3.98 2.42
C SER A 50 7.83 -4.22 1.87
N ILE A 51 7.73 -4.83 0.68
CA ILE A 51 6.44 -5.18 0.07
C ILE A 51 5.53 -6.00 1.00
N ASN A 52 6.09 -6.93 1.76
CA ASN A 52 5.32 -7.76 2.70
C ASN A 52 4.69 -6.91 3.82
N ILE A 53 5.41 -5.89 4.29
CA ILE A 53 4.91 -4.99 5.35
C ILE A 53 3.81 -4.09 4.82
N ILE A 54 3.89 -3.68 3.56
CA ILE A 54 2.78 -2.96 2.90
C ILE A 54 1.54 -3.84 2.78
N GLU A 55 1.69 -5.13 2.45
CA GLU A 55 0.55 -6.04 2.42
C GLU A 55 -0.08 -6.24 3.80
N ASP A 56 0.75 -6.35 4.85
CA ASP A 56 0.28 -6.41 6.23
C ASP A 56 -0.48 -5.11 6.61
N LEU A 57 0.01 -3.94 6.18
CA LEU A 57 -0.68 -2.66 6.38
C LEU A 57 -2.03 -2.63 5.63
N MET A 58 -2.09 -3.11 4.38
CA MET A 58 -3.35 -3.19 3.63
C MET A 58 -4.38 -4.05 4.35
N GLU A 59 -3.95 -5.19 4.89
CA GLU A 59 -4.82 -6.09 5.65
C GLU A 59 -5.28 -5.45 6.96
N PHE A 60 -4.39 -4.74 7.65
CA PHE A 60 -4.73 -3.99 8.86
C PHE A 60 -5.80 -2.91 8.58
N ILE A 61 -5.57 -2.07 7.56
CA ILE A 61 -6.52 -1.03 7.10
C ILE A 61 -7.88 -1.65 6.72
N SER A 62 -7.86 -2.78 6.02
CA SER A 62 -9.05 -3.55 5.63
C SER A 62 -9.82 -4.09 6.83
N THR A 63 -9.11 -4.66 7.81
CA THR A 63 -9.67 -5.27 9.01
C THR A 63 -10.37 -4.23 9.90
N TRP A 64 -9.75 -3.07 10.06
CA TRP A 64 -10.29 -1.97 10.85
C TRP A 64 -11.20 -1.01 10.06
N ASN A 65 -11.47 -1.30 8.79
CA ASN A 65 -12.34 -0.51 7.91
C ASN A 65 -11.95 0.99 7.85
N LEU A 66 -10.64 1.26 7.76
CA LEU A 66 -10.09 2.61 7.75
C LEU A 66 -10.21 3.27 6.37
N LYS A 67 -11.45 3.49 5.90
CA LYS A 67 -11.76 3.96 4.54
C LYS A 67 -11.06 5.29 4.18
N ASP A 68 -10.93 6.19 5.14
CA ASP A 68 -10.26 7.48 4.95
C ASP A 68 -8.77 7.34 4.60
N ASN A 69 -8.16 6.21 4.94
CA ASN A 69 -6.76 5.93 4.63
C ASN A 69 -6.56 5.38 3.21
N TYR A 70 -7.60 5.04 2.46
CA TYR A 70 -7.46 4.34 1.18
C TYR A 70 -6.80 5.23 0.11
N VAL A 71 -7.17 6.51 0.07
CA VAL A 71 -6.56 7.47 -0.87
C VAL A 71 -5.13 7.78 -0.46
N ARG A 72 -4.88 7.94 0.84
CA ARG A 72 -3.54 8.16 1.37
C ARG A 72 -2.61 6.98 1.07
N LEU A 73 -3.09 5.76 1.27
CA LEU A 73 -2.35 4.54 0.97
C LEU A 73 -1.88 4.52 -0.49
N TRP A 74 -2.70 4.94 -1.45
CA TRP A 74 -2.26 5.04 -2.85
C TRP A 74 -1.09 6.02 -3.03
N SER A 75 -1.16 7.19 -2.40
CA SER A 75 -0.07 8.17 -2.41
C SER A 75 1.21 7.60 -1.81
N ASP A 76 1.10 6.86 -0.71
CA ASP A 76 2.25 6.20 -0.07
C ASP A 76 2.86 5.13 -0.98
N LEU A 77 2.03 4.33 -1.68
CA LEU A 77 2.51 3.34 -2.65
C LEU A 77 3.27 3.97 -3.82
N LEU A 78 2.82 5.14 -4.29
CA LEU A 78 3.53 5.91 -5.31
C LEU A 78 4.86 6.46 -4.76
N LEU A 79 4.83 7.09 -3.58
CA LEU A 79 6.00 7.70 -2.94
C LEU A 79 7.11 6.68 -2.66
N LEU A 80 6.72 5.48 -2.23
CA LEU A 80 7.62 4.38 -1.91
C LEU A 80 8.07 3.58 -3.15
N GLY A 81 7.59 3.95 -4.34
CA GLY A 81 7.98 3.29 -5.60
C GLY A 81 7.36 1.91 -5.82
N PHE A 82 6.36 1.51 -5.02
CA PHE A 82 5.70 0.20 -5.19
C PHE A 82 4.93 0.09 -6.49
N ILE A 83 4.54 1.22 -7.07
CA ILE A 83 3.79 1.25 -8.32
C ILE A 83 4.73 1.36 -9.54
N ASP A 84 6.06 1.48 -9.38
CA ASP A 84 6.99 1.77 -10.48
C ASP A 84 7.20 0.68 -11.54
N ASN A 85 7.54 1.12 -12.76
CA ASN A 85 7.59 0.32 -14.00
C ASN A 85 8.57 -0.87 -13.97
N ARG A 86 9.51 -0.91 -13.01
CA ARG A 86 10.59 -1.91 -13.01
C ARG A 86 10.22 -3.22 -12.32
N GLN A 87 9.18 -3.24 -11.48
CA GLN A 87 8.85 -4.42 -10.68
C GLN A 87 7.48 -5.02 -10.96
N ASN A 88 6.66 -4.38 -11.82
CA ASN A 88 5.32 -4.85 -12.20
C ASN A 88 4.58 -5.48 -11.00
N ASN A 89 4.45 -4.71 -9.90
CA ASN A 89 3.85 -5.18 -8.64
C ASN A 89 2.32 -5.30 -8.77
N ARG A 90 1.86 -6.02 -9.80
CA ARG A 90 0.46 -6.34 -10.09
C ARG A 90 -0.25 -6.86 -8.85
N ARG A 91 0.43 -7.67 -8.04
CA ARG A 91 -0.07 -8.18 -6.75
C ARG A 91 -0.51 -7.07 -5.79
N ILE A 92 0.28 -5.99 -5.66
CA ILE A 92 -0.03 -4.84 -4.78
C ILE A 92 -1.21 -4.05 -5.34
N ILE A 93 -1.24 -3.86 -6.66
CA ILE A 93 -2.34 -3.15 -7.33
C ILE A 93 -3.64 -3.92 -7.20
N GLU A 94 -3.62 -5.24 -7.43
CA GLU A 94 -4.78 -6.11 -7.26
C GLU A 94 -5.30 -6.10 -5.82
N ARG A 95 -4.40 -6.18 -4.82
CA ARG A 95 -4.79 -6.06 -3.40
C ARG A 95 -5.40 -4.70 -3.10
N TYR A 96 -4.80 -3.62 -3.59
CA TYR A 96 -5.32 -2.27 -3.42
C TYR A 96 -6.69 -2.09 -4.08
N LEU A 97 -6.89 -2.62 -5.29
CA LEU A 97 -8.20 -2.59 -5.96
C LEU A 97 -9.26 -3.38 -5.19
N LYS A 98 -8.90 -4.55 -4.64
CA LYS A 98 -9.80 -5.33 -3.76
C LYS A 98 -10.17 -4.56 -2.50
N LEU A 99 -9.24 -3.79 -1.93
CA LEU A 99 -9.50 -2.87 -0.82
C LEU A 99 -10.55 -1.82 -1.20
N LEU A 100 -10.40 -1.19 -2.37
CA LEU A 100 -11.35 -0.20 -2.87
C LEU A 100 -12.75 -0.80 -3.09
N ILE A 101 -12.87 -1.97 -3.71
CA ILE A 101 -14.17 -2.64 -3.92
C ILE A 101 -14.88 -2.89 -2.57
N ARG A 102 -14.13 -3.21 -1.52
CA ARG A 102 -14.69 -3.42 -0.18
C ARG A 102 -15.25 -2.16 0.47
N SER A 103 -14.85 -0.95 0.02
CA SER A 103 -15.41 0.30 0.56
C SER A 103 -16.88 0.54 0.22
N ASP A 104 -17.40 -0.20 -0.76
CA ASP A 104 -18.60 0.12 -1.55
C ASP A 104 -19.93 -0.35 -0.94
N GLN A 105 -20.13 -0.12 0.36
CA GLN A 105 -21.40 -0.46 1.04
C GLN A 105 -22.18 0.76 1.55
N ASP A 106 -21.58 1.96 1.53
CA ASP A 106 -22.23 3.21 1.95
C ASP A 106 -22.00 4.29 0.89
N SER A 107 -22.91 5.26 0.75
CA SER A 107 -22.78 6.37 -0.19
C SER A 107 -21.53 7.21 0.09
N LEU A 108 -20.47 7.02 -0.71
CA LEU A 108 -19.23 7.77 -0.57
C LEU A 108 -19.44 9.26 -0.91
N PRO A 109 -18.74 10.19 -0.24
CA PRO A 109 -18.74 11.60 -0.62
C PRO A 109 -18.23 11.81 -2.05
N ILE A 110 -18.78 12.79 -2.76
CA ILE A 110 -18.42 13.10 -4.16
C ILE A 110 -16.91 13.32 -4.33
N GLU A 111 -16.24 13.95 -3.36
CA GLU A 111 -14.80 14.17 -3.42
C GLU A 111 -13.98 12.86 -3.36
N GLN A 112 -14.41 11.88 -2.55
CA GLN A 112 -13.76 10.57 -2.53
C GLN A 112 -13.97 9.81 -3.84
N ILE A 113 -15.16 9.92 -4.46
CA ILE A 113 -15.44 9.34 -5.78
C ILE A 113 -14.49 9.92 -6.84
N LYS A 114 -14.29 11.25 -6.85
CA LYS A 114 -13.33 11.91 -7.76
C LYS A 114 -11.90 11.41 -7.54
N GLN A 115 -11.50 11.22 -6.28
CA GLN A 115 -10.18 10.69 -5.94
C GLN A 115 -10.00 9.26 -6.46
N TYR A 116 -10.98 8.38 -6.24
CA TYR A 116 -10.96 7.01 -6.76
C TYR A 116 -10.94 6.97 -8.30
N ALA A 117 -11.71 7.82 -8.97
CA ALA A 117 -11.68 7.95 -10.43
C ALA A 117 -10.29 8.38 -10.94
N ASN A 118 -9.63 9.31 -10.25
CA ASN A 118 -8.27 9.72 -10.58
C ASN A 118 -7.26 8.57 -10.39
N ILE A 119 -7.39 7.80 -9.31
CA ILE A 119 -6.55 6.61 -9.06
C ILE A 119 -6.74 5.58 -10.17
N GLY A 120 -7.99 5.27 -10.53
CA GLY A 120 -8.30 4.37 -11.65
C GLY A 120 -7.68 4.85 -12.97
N ARG A 121 -7.75 6.15 -13.27
CA ARG A 121 -7.10 6.74 -14.45
C ARG A 121 -5.58 6.57 -14.42
N GLN A 122 -4.94 6.76 -13.26
CA GLN A 122 -3.49 6.56 -13.11
C GLN A 122 -3.10 5.10 -13.35
N ILE A 123 -3.89 4.16 -12.82
CA ILE A 123 -3.70 2.72 -13.04
C ILE A 123 -3.82 2.40 -14.53
N LEU A 124 -4.89 2.82 -15.20
CA LEU A 124 -5.12 2.55 -16.63
C LEU A 124 -4.04 3.14 -17.54
N LYS A 125 -3.50 4.32 -17.20
CA LYS A 125 -2.39 4.92 -17.94
C LYS A 125 -1.12 4.07 -17.84
N LYS A 126 -0.92 3.39 -16.70
CA LYS A 126 0.29 2.61 -16.41
C LYS A 126 0.18 1.14 -16.83
N PHE A 127 -1.02 0.59 -16.71
CA PHE A 127 -1.40 -0.78 -17.05
C PHE A 127 -2.59 -0.70 -18.00
N PRO A 128 -2.35 -0.42 -19.30
CA PRO A 128 -3.41 -0.34 -20.27
C PRO A 128 -4.11 -1.70 -20.38
N LEU A 129 -5.43 -1.67 -20.56
CA LEU A 129 -6.20 -2.87 -20.84
C LEU A 129 -5.76 -3.40 -22.21
N VAL A 130 -5.28 -4.63 -22.23
CA VAL A 130 -5.02 -5.34 -23.48
C VAL A 130 -6.35 -6.01 -23.90
N PRO A 131 -6.81 -5.84 -25.16
CA PRO A 131 -7.98 -6.56 -25.65
C PRO A 131 -7.78 -8.07 -25.53
N GLU A 132 -8.82 -8.80 -25.09
CA GLU A 132 -8.75 -10.25 -24.83
C GLU A 132 -8.29 -11.09 -26.06
N GLU A 133 -8.42 -10.56 -27.28
CA GLU A 133 -7.97 -11.19 -28.52
C GLU A 133 -6.44 -11.29 -28.66
N ASP A 134 -5.68 -10.40 -28.01
CA ASP A 134 -4.22 -10.35 -28.10
C ASP A 134 -3.53 -11.27 -27.06
N GLU A 135 -4.20 -11.57 -25.94
CA GLU A 135 -3.68 -12.51 -24.93
C GLU A 135 -3.66 -13.97 -25.42
N GLN A 136 -4.60 -14.33 -26.30
CA GLN A 136 -4.69 -15.68 -26.89
C GLN A 136 -3.60 -15.94 -27.93
N ARG A 137 -3.13 -14.90 -28.64
CA ARG A 137 -2.03 -15.02 -29.62
C ARG A 137 -0.66 -15.15 -28.96
N GLN A 138 -0.47 -14.56 -27.78
CA GLN A 138 0.81 -14.63 -27.06
C GLN A 138 1.06 -15.97 -26.34
N GLN A 139 0.03 -16.81 -26.20
CA GLN A 139 0.12 -18.13 -25.55
C GLN A 139 0.24 -19.31 -26.52
N GLN A 140 0.20 -19.08 -27.83
CA GLN A 140 0.50 -20.10 -28.83
C GLN A 140 1.97 -19.95 -29.26
N PRO A 141 2.87 -20.89 -28.91
CA PRO A 141 4.19 -20.92 -29.50
C PRO A 141 4.03 -21.23 -30.99
N GLU A 142 4.67 -20.43 -31.85
CA GLU A 142 4.79 -20.75 -33.28
C GLU A 142 5.44 -22.15 -33.41
N GLU A 143 4.72 -23.08 -34.03
CA GLU A 143 5.21 -24.42 -34.40
C GLU A 143 6.30 -24.37 -35.49
#